data_AF-A0A0F8Y3V7-F1
#
_entry.id   AF-A0A0F8Y3V7-F1
#
_cell.length_a   1.000
_cell.length_b   1.000
_cell.length_c   1.000
_cell.angle_alpha   90.00
_cell.angle_beta   90.00
_cell.angle_gamma   90.00
#
_symmetry.space_group_name_H-M   'P 1'
#
loop_
_entity.id
_entity.type
_entity.pdbx_description
1 polymer ?
#
loop_
_entity_poly.entity_id
_entity_poly.type
_entity_poly.pdbx_seq_one_letter_code
_entity_poly.pdbx_strand_id
1 'polypeptide(L)' 'MGEMLENATGTSGNPIQDGLTRAGWVAAVQAVLAFSVVRWEWLTTEELAILTIPITFIAVAAWGVYDGLRK' A
#
# COMPACT_ATOMS: atom_id res chain seq x y z
N MET A 1 -15.44 23.23 -4.12
CA MET A 1 -15.40 22.12 -3.13
C MET A 1 -15.14 20.76 -3.76
N GLY A 2 -15.51 20.50 -5.03
CA GLY A 2 -15.15 19.26 -5.74
C GLY A 2 -13.66 19.15 -6.10
N GLU A 3 -13.06 20.22 -6.64
CA GLU A 3 -11.63 20.24 -7.04
C GLU A 3 -10.65 19.98 -5.88
N MET A 4 -10.95 20.43 -4.66
CA MET A 4 -10.07 20.16 -3.50
C MET A 4 -10.10 18.68 -3.08
N LEU A 5 -11.22 17.97 -3.28
CA LEU A 5 -11.36 16.54 -2.98
C LEU A 5 -10.72 15.66 -4.07
N GLU A 6 -10.85 16.06 -5.34
CA GLU A 6 -10.16 15.42 -6.46
C GLU A 6 -8.64 15.56 -6.31
N ASN A 7 -8.16 16.75 -5.98
CA ASN A 7 -6.74 16.97 -5.73
C ASN A 7 -6.26 16.24 -4.47
N ALA A 8 -7.05 16.15 -3.39
CA ALA A 8 -6.63 15.44 -2.17
C ALA A 8 -6.48 13.91 -2.33
N THR A 9 -7.02 13.31 -3.40
CA THR A 9 -6.95 11.85 -3.62
C THR A 9 -5.89 11.40 -4.63
N GLY A 10 -5.18 12.31 -5.31
CA GLY A 10 -3.97 11.94 -6.04
C GLY A 10 -4.27 11.09 -7.27
N THR A 11 -5.26 11.53 -8.01
CA THR A 11 -5.81 10.80 -9.14
C THR A 11 -5.19 11.28 -10.44
N SER A 12 -4.92 10.34 -11.35
CA SER A 12 -4.63 10.63 -12.76
C SER A 12 -5.88 11.08 -13.54
N GLY A 13 -7.00 11.32 -12.83
CA GLY A 13 -8.34 11.49 -13.38
C GLY A 13 -9.06 10.16 -13.67
N ASN A 14 -8.39 9.01 -13.57
CA ASN A 14 -8.97 7.69 -13.80
C ASN A 14 -9.01 6.82 -12.51
N PRO A 15 -10.18 6.68 -11.87
CA PRO A 15 -10.30 5.97 -10.59
C PRO A 15 -9.93 4.49 -10.66
N ILE A 16 -10.07 3.84 -11.82
CA ILE A 16 -9.69 2.43 -12.00
C ILE A 16 -8.17 2.28 -11.99
N GLN A 17 -7.48 3.13 -12.74
CA GLN A 17 -6.02 3.09 -12.83
C GLN A 17 -5.37 3.47 -11.49
N ASP A 18 -5.94 4.44 -10.79
CA ASP A 18 -5.47 4.84 -9.46
C ASP A 18 -5.71 3.71 -8.43
N GLY A 19 -6.84 3.01 -8.53
CA GLY A 19 -7.14 1.82 -7.72
C GLY A 19 -6.15 0.69 -7.97
N LEU A 20 -5.86 0.38 -9.24
CA LEU A 20 -4.87 -0.64 -9.63
C LEU A 20 -3.46 -0.28 -9.16
N THR A 21 -3.08 0.99 -9.25
CA THR A 21 -1.76 1.45 -8.82
C THR A 21 -1.59 1.29 -7.30
N ARG A 22 -2.60 1.67 -6.52
CA ARG A 22 -2.62 1.48 -5.06
C ARG A 22 -2.59 0.00 -4.67
N ALA A 23 -3.40 -0.84 -5.34
CA ALA A 23 -3.40 -2.27 -5.11
C ALA A 23 -2.04 -2.91 -5.46
N GLY A 24 -1.44 -2.48 -6.57
CA GLY A 24 -0.09 -2.90 -6.99
C GLY A 24 0.97 -2.53 -5.97
N TRP A 25 0.89 -1.33 -5.38
CA TRP A 25 1.77 -0.93 -4.27
C TRP A 25 1.64 -1.85 -3.06
N VAL A 26 0.42 -2.10 -2.59
CA VAL A 26 0.18 -2.98 -1.44
C VAL A 26 0.72 -4.39 -1.72
N ALA A 27 0.46 -4.92 -2.92
CA ALA A 27 0.96 -6.22 -3.34
C ALA A 27 2.50 -6.26 -3.35
N ALA A 28 3.15 -5.21 -3.83
CA ALA A 28 4.61 -5.11 -3.82
C ALA A 28 5.18 -5.11 -2.39
N VAL A 29 4.58 -4.34 -1.48
CA VAL A 29 4.99 -4.31 -0.07
C VAL A 29 4.82 -5.68 0.59
N GLN A 30 3.67 -6.32 0.39
CA GLN A 30 3.41 -7.67 0.91
C GLN A 30 4.40 -8.70 0.35
N ALA A 31 4.71 -8.64 -0.95
CA ALA A 31 5.66 -9.55 -1.58
C ALA A 31 7.09 -9.36 -1.03
N VAL A 32 7.53 -8.11 -0.85
CA VAL A 32 8.86 -7.81 -0.28
C VAL A 32 8.95 -8.33 1.16
N LEU A 33 7.92 -8.09 1.98
CA LEU A 33 7.92 -8.57 3.37
C LEU A 33 7.87 -10.10 3.43
N ALA A 34 7.00 -10.75 2.65
CA ALA A 34 6.95 -12.20 2.57
C ALA A 34 8.30 -12.80 2.13
N PHE A 35 8.93 -12.23 1.09
CA PHE A 35 10.26 -12.64 0.65
C PHE A 35 11.30 -12.48 1.77
N SER A 36 11.29 -11.34 2.47
CA SER A 36 12.24 -11.09 3.56
C SER A 36 12.09 -12.08 4.72
N VAL A 37 10.86 -12.41 5.09
CA VAL A 37 10.56 -13.39 6.14
C VAL A 37 11.03 -14.77 5.73
N VAL A 38 10.72 -15.21 4.51
CA VAL A 38 11.17 -16.52 4.00
C VAL A 38 12.69 -16.58 3.86
N ARG A 39 13.33 -15.48 3.43
CA ARG A 39 14.77 -15.46 3.16
C ARG A 39 15.64 -15.45 4.41
N TRP A 40 15.17 -14.83 5.49
CA TRP A 40 15.94 -14.64 6.73
C TRP A 40 15.29 -15.26 7.97
N GLU A 41 14.16 -15.94 7.81
CA GLU A 41 13.48 -16.72 8.85
C GLU A 41 13.16 -15.90 10.12
N TRP A 42 12.86 -14.61 9.95
CA TRP A 42 12.52 -13.70 11.07
C TRP A 42 11.23 -14.10 11.80
N LEU A 43 10.29 -14.72 11.08
CA LEU A 43 8.96 -15.08 11.53
C LEU A 43 8.52 -16.38 10.87
N THR A 44 7.62 -17.09 11.52
CA THR A 44 6.90 -18.19 10.88
C THR A 44 5.86 -17.67 9.89
N THR A 45 5.44 -18.51 8.95
CA THR A 45 4.41 -18.17 7.95
C THR A 45 3.06 -17.83 8.62
N GLU A 46 2.77 -18.47 9.75
CA GLU A 46 1.52 -18.30 10.49
C GLU A 46 1.49 -16.95 11.22
N GLU A 47 2.61 -16.53 11.83
CA GLU A 47 2.76 -15.19 12.42
C GLU A 47 2.70 -14.10 11.35
N LEU A 48 3.32 -14.32 10.19
CA LEU A 48 3.22 -13.39 9.06
C LEU A 48 1.77 -13.26 8.55
N ALA A 49 1.01 -14.35 8.53
CA ALA A 49 -0.39 -14.32 8.11
C ALA A 49 -1.23 -13.39 9.00
N ILE A 50 -1.02 -13.43 10.32
CA ILE A 50 -1.67 -12.53 11.29
C ILE A 50 -1.29 -11.07 11.02
N LEU A 51 -0.03 -10.82 10.67
CA LEU A 51 0.47 -9.47 10.38
C LEU A 51 0.04 -8.93 9.01
N THR A 52 -0.54 -9.76 8.14
CA THR A 52 -0.97 -9.35 6.79
C THR A 52 -1.91 -8.14 6.83
N ILE A 53 -2.89 -8.12 7.72
CA ILE A 53 -3.85 -7.01 7.84
C ILE A 53 -3.14 -5.72 8.29
N PRO A 54 -2.39 -5.71 9.42
CA PRO A 54 -1.58 -4.55 9.81
C PRO A 54 -0.64 -4.04 8.72
N ILE A 55 0.08 -4.93 8.04
CA ILE A 55 1.00 -4.60 6.95
C ILE A 55 0.26 -3.88 5.83
N THR A 56 -0.92 -4.39 5.45
CA THR A 56 -1.76 -3.78 4.41
C THR A 56 -2.18 -2.37 4.80
N PHE A 57 -2.62 -2.17 6.04
CA PHE A 57 -3.00 -0.84 6.54
C PHE A 57 -1.83 0.14 6.49
N ILE A 58 -0.64 -0.28 6.93
CA ILE A 58 0.57 0.56 6.90
C ILE A 58 0.96 0.88 5.46
N ALA A 59 0.90 -0.10 4.55
CA ALA A 59 1.20 0.10 3.13
C ALA A 59 0.27 1.14 2.50
N VAL A 60 -1.03 1.05 2.75
CA VAL A 60 -2.02 2.04 2.28
C VAL A 60 -1.75 3.42 2.89
N ALA A 61 -1.45 3.49 4.19
CA ALA A 61 -1.13 4.74 4.86
C ALA A 61 0.15 5.39 4.29
N ALA A 62 1.20 4.61 4.03
CA ALA A 62 2.44 5.08 3.42
C ALA A 62 2.21 5.62 2.01
N TRP A 63 1.34 4.96 1.22
CA TRP A 63 0.92 5.49 -0.06
C TRP A 63 0.19 6.84 0.08
N GLY A 64 -0.72 6.95 1.06
CA GLY A 64 -1.41 8.21 1.35
C GLY A 64 -0.45 9.35 1.72
N VAL A 65 0.59 9.06 2.49
CA VAL A 65 1.65 10.04 2.83
C VAL A 65 2.43 10.45 1.58
N TYR A 66 2.91 9.47 0.79
CA TYR A 66 3.60 9.74 -0.46
C TYR A 66 2.74 10.57 -1.42
N ASP A 67 1.46 10.24 -1.53
CA ASP A 67 0.50 10.96 -2.35
C ASP A 67 0.23 12.39 -1.86
N GLY A 68 0.23 12.59 -0.54
CA GLY A 68 0.10 13.92 0.05
C GLY A 68 1.32 14.80 -0.16
N LEU A 69 2.54 14.23 -0.18
CA LEU A 69 3.80 14.96 -0.35
C LEU A 69 4.12 15.34 -1.81
N ARG A 70 3.51 14.66 -2.79
CA ARG A 70 3.71 14.93 -4.22
C ARG A 70 2.76 16.00 -4.80
N LYS A 71 1.89 16.57 -3.96
CA LYS A 71 0.98 17.69 -4.30
C LYS A 71 1.55 18.98 -3.76
#